data_AF-H6N5R2-F1
#
_entry.id   AF-H6N5R2-F1
#
_cell.length_a   1.000
_cell.length_b   1.000
_cell.length_c   1.000
_cell.angle_alpha   90.00
_cell.angle_beta   90.00
_cell.angle_gamma   90.00
#
_symmetry.space_group_name_H-M   'P 1'
#
loop_
_entity.id
_entity.type
_entity.pdbx_description
1 polymer ?
#
loop_
_entity_poly.entity_id
_entity_poly.type
_entity_poly.pdbx_seq_one_letter_code
_entity_poly.pdbx_strand_id
1 'polypeptide(L)'
;MDSKLKLLLGFGGIGATGSAGVIAYPYLKREEGESLLTLITHKGEKFILHTSGDTHNSQWKTIVEELKNDAIAKEEIGNPVDETNLKKWCAEISKRRSYKEELINKYKTRCTRNTILTEVKSKLTSGKALISFEDSDGWTKSYNEYKKNTVDSDLQLNIDGKKITHTEMGSKKAEDIRDWCNSMNKALFVADTDSSYKTFNKWCVSGN
;
A
#
# COMPACT_ATOMS: atom_id res chain seq x y z
N MET A 1 39.42 30.52 2.94
CA MET A 1 40.76 29.93 2.99
C MET A 1 40.83 29.04 4.22
N ASP A 2 41.11 27.77 3.93
CA ASP A 2 41.60 26.67 4.77
C ASP A 2 40.93 26.27 6.09
N SER A 3 40.30 25.09 6.00
CA SER A 3 39.97 24.15 7.06
C SER A 3 41.22 23.52 7.67
N LYS A 4 41.37 23.60 9.00
CA LYS A 4 42.14 22.62 9.79
C LYS A 4 41.56 22.48 11.19
N LEU A 5 40.89 21.35 11.47
CA LEU A 5 40.98 20.62 12.74
C LEU A 5 40.24 19.27 12.59
N LYS A 6 40.97 18.21 12.23
CA LYS A 6 41.46 17.15 13.13
C LYS A 6 40.34 16.47 13.93
N LEU A 7 39.79 15.43 13.29
CA LEU A 7 38.94 14.42 13.90
C LEU A 7 39.85 13.44 14.66
N LEU A 8 39.86 13.52 15.99
CA LEU A 8 40.50 12.54 16.86
C LEU A 8 39.45 11.50 17.28
N LEU A 9 39.63 10.29 16.79
CA LEU A 9 39.02 9.08 17.34
C LEU A 9 39.72 8.76 18.67
N GLY A 10 38.95 8.76 19.77
CA GLY A 10 39.37 8.24 21.07
C GLY A 10 38.35 7.22 21.56
N PHE A 11 38.72 5.94 21.53
CA PHE A 11 38.04 4.87 22.25
C PHE A 11 38.55 4.85 23.70
N GLY A 12 37.65 4.81 24.68
CA GLY A 12 37.98 4.41 26.06
C GLY A 12 37.01 4.92 27.14
N GLY A 13 36.34 3.99 27.83
CA GLY A 13 35.95 4.18 29.25
C GLY A 13 34.45 4.26 29.62
N ILE A 14 33.85 3.09 29.87
CA ILE A 14 32.93 2.71 30.97
C ILE A 14 31.95 3.76 31.51
N GLY A 15 30.64 3.50 31.38
CA GLY A 15 29.60 4.15 32.19
C GLY A 15 28.18 3.71 31.82
N ALA A 16 27.46 3.11 32.76
CA ALA A 16 26.14 2.50 32.61
C ALA A 16 25.02 3.48 32.22
N THR A 17 23.88 2.88 31.85
CA THR A 17 22.56 3.46 31.48
C THR A 17 22.35 3.71 29.99
N GLY A 18 22.04 2.63 29.26
CA GLY A 18 21.40 2.73 27.95
C GLY A 18 19.97 3.24 28.10
N SER A 19 19.84 4.56 28.18
CA SER A 19 18.61 5.30 28.05
C SER A 19 17.86 4.93 26.77
N ALA A 20 16.52 4.89 26.87
CA ALA A 20 15.56 4.72 25.79
C ALA A 20 16.03 5.33 24.47
N GLY A 21 15.98 4.53 23.40
CA GLY A 21 16.22 5.00 22.05
C GLY A 21 15.20 6.07 21.69
N VAL A 22 15.59 7.33 21.85
CA VAL A 22 14.88 8.45 21.23
C VAL A 22 15.24 8.38 19.75
N ILE A 23 14.30 7.92 18.93
CA ILE A 23 14.39 8.11 17.48
C ILE A 23 14.28 9.61 17.26
N ALA A 24 15.43 10.27 17.16
CA ALA A 24 15.52 11.63 16.68
C ALA A 24 15.13 11.62 15.19
N TYR A 25 13.87 11.97 14.91
CA TYR A 25 13.43 12.33 13.56
C TYR A 25 14.18 13.60 13.14
N PRO A 26 14.95 13.59 12.04
CA PRO A 26 15.55 14.80 11.53
C PRO A 26 14.46 15.59 10.80
N TYR A 27 13.71 16.40 11.55
CA TYR A 27 12.98 17.53 11.00
C TYR A 27 13.88 18.76 11.08
N LEU A 28 13.90 19.53 9.98
CA LEU A 28 14.38 20.91 9.84
C LEU A 28 15.84 21.10 9.39
N LYS A 29 16.08 20.77 8.12
CA LYS A 29 16.53 21.77 7.14
C LYS A 29 15.78 21.56 5.83
N ARG A 30 14.65 22.26 5.67
CA ARG A 30 13.87 22.28 4.43
C ARG A 30 14.17 23.59 3.71
N GLU A 31 15.09 23.55 2.77
CA GLU A 31 15.15 24.55 1.70
C GLU A 31 13.84 24.44 0.90
N GLU A 32 13.23 25.59 0.58
CA GLU A 32 12.06 25.80 -0.30
C GLU A 32 11.11 24.58 -0.48
N GLY A 33 10.06 24.54 0.35
CA GLY A 33 9.17 23.39 0.58
C GLY A 33 8.71 22.61 -0.65
N GLU A 34 9.15 21.36 -0.71
CA GLU A 34 8.68 20.32 -1.64
C GLU A 34 7.15 20.21 -1.63
N SER A 35 6.57 19.92 -2.80
CA SER A 35 5.12 19.67 -2.90
C SER A 35 4.69 18.45 -2.07
N LEU A 36 3.44 18.44 -1.63
CA LEU A 36 2.87 17.29 -0.90
C LEU A 36 2.95 15.99 -1.71
N LEU A 37 2.79 16.10 -3.03
CA LEU A 37 2.97 15.01 -3.98
C LEU A 37 4.36 14.38 -3.84
N THR A 38 5.40 15.20 -3.80
CA THR A 38 6.81 14.77 -3.65
C THR A 38 7.01 14.06 -2.31
N LEU A 39 6.51 14.63 -1.21
CA LEU A 39 6.66 14.04 0.12
C LEU A 39 6.01 12.66 0.25
N ILE A 40 4.83 12.47 -0.36
CA ILE A 40 4.10 11.20 -0.28
C ILE A 40 4.73 10.16 -1.22
N THR A 41 5.12 10.58 -2.42
CA THR A 41 5.77 9.71 -3.41
C THR A 41 7.12 9.20 -2.90
N HIS A 42 7.94 10.06 -2.27
CA HIS A 42 9.24 9.68 -1.72
C HIS A 42 9.15 8.62 -0.60
N LYS A 43 8.03 8.58 0.13
CA LYS A 43 7.82 7.55 1.17
C LYS A 43 7.34 6.22 0.59
N GLY A 44 6.86 6.16 -0.65
CA GLY A 44 6.50 4.93 -1.35
C GLY A 44 5.37 4.10 -0.71
N GLU A 45 4.73 4.58 0.35
CA GLU A 45 3.74 3.83 1.14
C GLU A 45 2.40 3.66 0.40
N LYS A 46 2.03 4.65 -0.43
CA LYS A 46 0.71 4.73 -1.07
C LYS A 46 0.81 5.27 -2.49
N PHE A 47 -0.08 4.79 -3.35
CA PHE A 47 -0.25 5.27 -4.71
C PHE A 47 -1.18 6.48 -4.74
N ILE A 48 -0.76 7.55 -5.42
CA ILE A 48 -1.54 8.79 -5.55
C ILE A 48 -2.53 8.64 -6.70
N LEU A 49 -3.83 8.77 -6.41
CA LEU A 49 -4.87 8.58 -7.41
C LEU A 49 -4.89 9.75 -8.39
N HIS A 50 -4.97 9.42 -9.68
CA HIS A 50 -5.24 10.41 -10.73
C HIS A 50 -6.61 11.08 -10.49
N THR A 51 -6.58 12.42 -10.48
CA THR A 51 -7.76 13.26 -10.32
C THR A 51 -8.44 13.60 -11.66
N SER A 52 -7.81 13.26 -12.78
CA SER A 52 -8.34 13.47 -14.14
C SER A 52 -8.74 12.14 -14.77
N GLY A 53 -9.90 12.12 -15.43
CA GLY A 53 -10.42 10.93 -16.12
C GLY A 53 -10.91 9.83 -15.18
N ASP A 54 -11.00 8.62 -15.73
CA ASP A 54 -11.74 7.50 -15.15
C ASP A 54 -10.88 6.33 -14.63
N THR A 55 -9.56 6.46 -14.70
CA THR A 55 -8.60 5.36 -14.43
C THR A 55 -8.71 4.76 -13.02
N HIS A 56 -9.21 5.52 -12.04
CA HIS A 56 -9.31 5.09 -10.64
C HIS A 56 -10.71 5.18 -10.04
N ASN A 57 -11.76 5.11 -10.86
CA ASN A 57 -13.14 5.35 -10.41
C ASN A 57 -13.58 4.35 -9.32
N SER A 58 -13.13 3.10 -9.35
CA SER A 58 -13.40 2.13 -8.28
C SER A 58 -12.82 2.59 -6.94
N GLN A 59 -11.60 3.10 -6.94
CA GLN A 59 -10.93 3.57 -5.74
C GLN A 59 -11.62 4.83 -5.21
N TRP A 60 -11.93 5.78 -6.10
CA TRP A 60 -12.63 7.01 -5.75
C TRP A 60 -14.01 6.74 -5.14
N LYS A 61 -14.79 5.81 -5.70
CA LYS A 61 -16.07 5.38 -5.14
C LYS A 61 -15.92 4.84 -3.72
N THR A 62 -14.94 3.98 -3.46
CA THR A 62 -14.69 3.50 -2.09
C THR A 62 -14.34 4.65 -1.15
N ILE A 63 -13.48 5.61 -1.58
CA ILE A 63 -13.11 6.74 -0.72
C ILE A 63 -14.34 7.57 -0.36
N VAL A 64 -15.18 7.87 -1.35
CA VAL A 64 -16.43 8.62 -1.13
C VAL A 64 -17.33 7.91 -0.13
N GLU A 65 -17.48 6.59 -0.28
CA GLU A 65 -18.28 5.77 0.65
C GLU A 65 -17.72 5.79 2.07
N GLU A 66 -16.39 5.73 2.25
CA GLU A 66 -15.73 5.86 3.56
C GLU A 66 -15.94 7.24 4.20
N LEU A 67 -15.99 8.30 3.38
CA LEU A 67 -16.08 9.69 3.84
C LEU A 67 -17.52 10.22 3.95
N LYS A 68 -18.52 9.52 3.42
CA LYS A 68 -19.90 10.06 3.28
C LYS A 68 -20.56 10.49 4.59
N ASN A 69 -20.06 10.00 5.73
CA ASN A 69 -20.55 10.33 7.07
C ASN A 69 -19.56 11.16 7.91
N ASP A 70 -18.36 11.45 7.39
CA ASP A 70 -17.36 12.27 8.06
C ASP A 70 -17.76 13.75 7.98
N ALA A 71 -17.99 14.37 9.13
CA ALA A 71 -18.40 15.78 9.23
C ALA A 71 -17.33 16.75 8.71
N ILE A 72 -16.06 16.46 8.98
CA ILE A 72 -14.91 17.28 8.55
C ILE A 72 -14.75 17.16 7.04
N ALA A 73 -14.91 15.96 6.48
CA ALA A 73 -14.89 15.76 5.03
C ALA A 73 -16.02 16.52 4.34
N LYS A 74 -17.24 16.50 4.90
CA LYS A 74 -18.38 17.27 4.37
C LYS A 74 -18.12 18.77 4.36
N GLU A 75 -17.48 19.29 5.39
CA GLU A 75 -17.12 20.71 5.48
C GLU A 75 -16.01 21.09 4.49
N GLU A 76 -14.96 20.28 4.38
CA GLU A 76 -13.77 20.61 3.59
C GLU A 76 -13.92 20.29 2.09
N ILE A 77 -14.73 19.29 1.73
CA ILE A 77 -14.86 18.77 0.36
C ILE A 77 -16.20 19.18 -0.24
N GLY A 78 -17.27 19.14 0.55
CA GLY A 78 -18.64 19.40 0.11
C GLY A 78 -19.64 18.42 0.73
N ASN A 79 -20.91 18.83 0.79
CA ASN A 79 -22.01 18.02 1.30
C ASN A 79 -23.14 17.92 0.26
N PRO A 80 -23.37 16.77 -0.38
CA PRO A 80 -22.72 15.48 -0.10
C PRO A 80 -21.26 15.43 -0.54
N VAL A 81 -20.48 14.55 0.08
CA VAL A 81 -19.15 14.19 -0.43
C VAL A 81 -19.37 13.35 -1.67
N ASP A 82 -18.87 13.80 -2.82
CA ASP A 82 -18.93 13.09 -4.10
C ASP A 82 -17.55 13.02 -4.78
N GLU A 83 -17.45 12.18 -5.80
CA GLU A 83 -16.20 11.94 -6.51
C GLU A 83 -15.64 13.19 -7.20
N THR A 84 -16.51 14.07 -7.71
CA THR A 84 -16.09 15.30 -8.41
C THR A 84 -15.45 16.27 -7.43
N ASN A 85 -16.13 16.53 -6.32
CA ASN A 85 -15.66 17.42 -5.27
C ASN A 85 -14.39 16.88 -4.60
N LEU A 86 -14.33 15.57 -4.37
CA LEU A 86 -13.13 14.91 -3.81
C LEU A 86 -11.93 15.00 -4.77
N LYS A 87 -12.10 14.68 -6.07
CA LYS A 87 -11.02 14.80 -7.07
C LYS A 87 -10.51 16.24 -7.17
N LYS A 88 -11.43 17.22 -7.16
CA LYS A 88 -11.08 18.66 -7.17
C LYS A 88 -10.28 19.05 -5.92
N TRP A 89 -10.75 18.66 -4.74
CA TRP A 89 -10.05 18.92 -3.47
C TRP A 89 -8.63 18.33 -3.50
N CYS A 90 -8.48 17.08 -3.91
CA CYS A 90 -7.17 16.44 -4.05
C CYS A 90 -6.25 17.17 -5.03
N ALA A 91 -6.77 17.63 -6.17
CA ALA A 91 -5.99 18.38 -7.15
C ALA A 91 -5.50 19.74 -6.59
N GLU A 92 -6.33 20.43 -5.81
CA GLU A 92 -5.98 21.71 -5.18
C GLU A 92 -4.97 21.55 -4.04
N ILE A 93 -5.20 20.59 -3.14
CA ILE A 93 -4.32 20.36 -1.98
C ILE A 93 -2.93 19.89 -2.42
N SER A 94 -2.83 19.09 -3.48
CA SER A 94 -1.54 18.56 -3.98
C SER A 94 -0.52 19.64 -4.34
N LYS A 95 -1.00 20.84 -4.72
CA LYS A 95 -0.19 21.98 -5.17
C LYS A 95 0.31 22.86 -4.03
N ARG A 96 -0.16 22.65 -2.79
CA ARG A 96 0.23 23.45 -1.63
C ARG A 96 1.66 23.12 -1.20
N ARG A 97 2.44 24.16 -0.88
CA ARG A 97 3.86 24.06 -0.47
C ARG A 97 4.09 24.14 1.04
N SER A 98 3.08 24.57 1.80
CA SER A 98 3.09 24.60 3.26
C SER A 98 1.92 23.75 3.77
N TYR A 99 2.20 22.83 4.68
CA TYR A 99 1.24 21.87 5.17
C TYR A 99 1.49 21.54 6.64
N LYS A 100 0.41 21.47 7.40
CA LYS A 100 0.39 20.87 8.73
C LYS A 100 0.33 19.35 8.58
N GLU A 101 0.82 18.62 9.56
CA GLU A 101 0.78 17.15 9.58
C GLU A 101 -0.64 16.60 9.36
N GLU A 102 -1.64 17.26 9.92
CA GLU A 102 -3.05 16.94 9.71
C GLU A 102 -3.46 16.96 8.22
N LEU A 103 -2.98 17.95 7.45
CA LEU A 103 -3.29 18.05 6.02
C LEU A 103 -2.59 16.94 5.23
N ILE A 104 -1.38 16.55 5.62
CA ILE A 104 -0.68 15.41 5.04
C ILE A 104 -1.50 14.13 5.26
N ASN A 105 -1.98 13.92 6.49
CA ASN A 105 -2.75 12.73 6.84
C ASN A 105 -4.09 12.69 6.12
N LYS A 106 -4.83 13.80 6.07
CA LYS A 106 -6.06 13.93 5.28
C LYS A 106 -5.82 13.65 3.80
N TYR A 107 -4.74 14.17 3.22
CA TYR A 107 -4.42 13.89 1.82
C TYR A 107 -4.07 12.40 1.61
N LYS A 108 -3.26 11.81 2.50
CA LYS A 108 -2.93 10.37 2.45
C LYS A 108 -4.18 9.50 2.54
N THR A 109 -5.17 9.84 3.35
CA THR A 109 -6.39 9.02 3.48
C THR A 109 -7.37 9.24 2.33
N ARG A 110 -7.45 10.46 1.79
CA ARG A 110 -8.49 10.86 0.83
C ARG A 110 -8.06 10.85 -0.64
N CYS A 111 -6.77 10.94 -0.93
CA CYS A 111 -6.25 11.11 -2.29
C CYS A 111 -5.30 9.99 -2.73
N THR A 112 -5.08 9.00 -1.86
CA THR A 112 -4.15 7.91 -2.13
C THR A 112 -4.75 6.58 -1.74
N ARG A 113 -4.25 5.50 -2.35
CA ARG A 113 -4.61 4.13 -2.00
C ARG A 113 -3.41 3.25 -1.88
N ASN A 114 -3.56 2.22 -1.06
CA ASN A 114 -2.58 1.16 -0.96
C ASN A 114 -2.61 0.34 -2.26
N THR A 115 -1.49 -0.26 -2.60
CA THR A 115 -1.49 -1.44 -3.47
C THR A 115 -2.04 -2.64 -2.70
N ILE A 116 -2.52 -3.66 -3.40
CA ILE A 116 -2.92 -4.93 -2.78
C ILE A 116 -1.80 -5.49 -1.90
N LEU A 117 -0.54 -5.46 -2.39
CA LEU A 117 0.62 -5.92 -1.63
C LEU A 117 0.78 -5.18 -0.30
N THR A 118 0.76 -3.84 -0.34
CA THR A 118 0.93 -3.01 0.87
C THR A 118 -0.25 -3.16 1.82
N GLU A 119 -1.47 -3.30 1.30
CA GLU A 119 -2.67 -3.52 2.11
C GLU A 119 -2.59 -4.85 2.86
N VAL A 120 -2.30 -5.94 2.14
CA VAL A 120 -2.15 -7.27 2.74
C VAL A 120 -1.04 -7.27 3.79
N LYS A 121 0.13 -6.70 3.49
CA LYS A 121 1.23 -6.56 4.46
C LYS A 121 0.80 -5.86 5.74
N SER A 122 0.00 -4.79 5.64
CA SER A 122 -0.48 -4.04 6.80
C SER A 122 -1.47 -4.82 7.68
N LYS A 123 -2.10 -5.86 7.12
CA LYS A 123 -3.13 -6.69 7.76
C LYS A 123 -2.64 -8.11 8.10
N LEU A 124 -1.38 -8.44 7.83
CA LEU A 124 -0.81 -9.74 8.18
C LEU A 124 -0.85 -9.95 9.70
N THR A 125 -1.41 -11.09 10.12
CA THR A 125 -1.41 -11.52 11.51
C THR A 125 -0.16 -12.34 11.83
N SER A 126 0.16 -12.49 13.12
CA SER A 126 1.27 -13.35 13.57
C SER A 126 1.17 -14.75 12.94
N GLY A 127 2.30 -15.27 12.47
CA GLY A 127 2.38 -16.59 11.81
C GLY A 127 1.97 -16.60 10.33
N LYS A 128 1.61 -15.47 9.73
CA LYS A 128 1.38 -15.34 8.29
C LYS A 128 2.43 -14.44 7.63
N ALA A 129 2.85 -14.82 6.44
CA ALA A 129 3.79 -14.07 5.63
C ALA A 129 3.46 -14.23 4.14
N LEU A 130 3.90 -13.28 3.32
CA LEU A 130 3.89 -13.48 1.88
C LEU A 130 4.83 -14.64 1.53
N ILE A 131 4.42 -15.48 0.59
CA ILE A 131 5.28 -16.52 0.04
C ILE A 131 6.43 -15.81 -0.69
N SER A 132 7.68 -16.16 -0.36
CA SER A 132 8.84 -15.59 -1.06
C SER A 132 8.83 -16.04 -2.53
N PHE A 133 9.25 -15.18 -3.46
CA PHE A 133 9.35 -15.57 -4.87
C PHE A 133 10.34 -16.72 -5.12
N GLU A 134 11.28 -16.92 -4.20
CA GLU A 134 12.28 -17.99 -4.20
C GLU A 134 11.80 -19.25 -3.46
N ASP A 135 10.68 -19.19 -2.74
CA ASP A 135 10.13 -20.30 -1.95
C ASP A 135 9.30 -21.26 -2.82
N SER A 136 9.99 -22.14 -3.53
CA SER A 136 9.38 -23.16 -4.39
C SER A 136 8.39 -24.06 -3.65
N ASP A 137 8.65 -24.38 -2.38
CA ASP A 137 7.80 -25.25 -1.57
C ASP A 137 6.51 -24.54 -1.16
N GLY A 138 6.59 -23.26 -0.80
CA GLY A 138 5.44 -22.41 -0.51
C GLY A 138 4.48 -22.28 -1.70
N TRP A 139 5.02 -22.06 -2.91
CA TRP A 139 4.21 -22.02 -4.13
C TRP A 139 3.60 -23.38 -4.47
N THR A 140 4.34 -24.47 -4.24
CA THR A 140 3.83 -25.84 -4.41
C THR A 140 2.69 -26.14 -3.44
N LYS A 141 2.79 -25.69 -2.17
CA LYS A 141 1.70 -25.80 -1.17
C LYS A 141 0.46 -25.03 -1.63
N SER A 142 0.64 -23.77 -2.04
CA SER A 142 -0.46 -22.92 -2.54
C SER A 142 -1.15 -23.54 -3.76
N TYR A 143 -0.39 -24.03 -4.74
CA TYR A 143 -0.91 -24.74 -5.90
C TYR A 143 -1.74 -25.98 -5.54
N ASN A 144 -1.21 -26.82 -4.65
CA ASN A 144 -1.90 -28.03 -4.21
C ASN A 144 -3.17 -27.72 -3.42
N GLU A 145 -3.19 -26.63 -2.64
CA GLU A 145 -4.39 -26.17 -1.94
C GLU A 145 -5.45 -25.66 -2.93
N TYR A 146 -5.02 -24.85 -3.91
CA TYR A 146 -5.90 -24.32 -4.96
C TYR A 146 -6.63 -25.45 -5.70
N LYS A 147 -5.87 -26.45 -6.13
CA LYS A 147 -6.37 -27.60 -6.89
C LYS A 147 -7.42 -28.42 -6.12
N LYS A 148 -7.39 -28.38 -4.78
CA LYS A 148 -8.33 -29.12 -3.93
C LYS A 148 -9.61 -28.33 -3.64
N ASN A 149 -9.49 -27.02 -3.45
CA ASN A 149 -10.49 -26.28 -2.66
C ASN A 149 -11.11 -25.07 -3.38
N THR A 150 -10.60 -24.63 -4.54
CA THR A 150 -11.10 -23.40 -5.17
C THR A 150 -12.37 -23.63 -5.98
N VAL A 151 -13.50 -23.53 -5.30
CA VAL A 151 -14.85 -23.47 -5.91
C VAL A 151 -15.43 -22.05 -5.93
N ASP A 152 -15.01 -21.20 -4.99
CA ASP A 152 -15.47 -19.82 -4.90
C ASP A 152 -14.91 -18.97 -6.05
N SER A 153 -15.81 -18.37 -6.84
CA SER A 153 -15.46 -17.50 -7.97
C SER A 153 -14.74 -16.21 -7.57
N ASP A 154 -14.86 -15.78 -6.30
CA ASP A 154 -14.14 -14.63 -5.75
C ASP A 154 -12.68 -14.96 -5.38
N LEU A 155 -12.33 -16.25 -5.34
CA LEU A 155 -10.98 -16.76 -5.06
C LEU A 155 -10.29 -17.32 -6.29
N GLN A 156 -10.90 -17.21 -7.47
CA GLN A 156 -10.31 -17.74 -8.70
C GLN A 156 -9.25 -16.80 -9.27
N LEU A 157 -8.09 -17.37 -9.62
CA LEU A 157 -7.02 -16.66 -10.31
C LEU A 157 -7.44 -16.33 -11.74
N ASN A 158 -7.10 -15.13 -12.20
CA ASN A 158 -7.23 -14.75 -13.59
C ASN A 158 -5.88 -14.95 -14.30
N ILE A 159 -5.75 -16.04 -15.03
CA ILE A 159 -4.54 -16.39 -15.78
C ILE A 159 -4.91 -16.36 -17.26
N ASP A 160 -4.13 -15.64 -18.07
CA ASP A 160 -4.36 -15.46 -19.51
C ASP A 160 -5.75 -14.86 -19.84
N GLY A 161 -6.27 -13.98 -18.97
CA GLY A 161 -7.56 -13.34 -19.16
C GLY A 161 -8.76 -14.22 -18.80
N LYS A 162 -8.53 -15.41 -18.25
CA LYS A 162 -9.58 -16.35 -17.84
C LYS A 162 -9.49 -16.67 -16.35
N LYS A 163 -10.65 -16.68 -15.68
CA LYS A 163 -10.77 -17.25 -14.33
C LYS A 163 -10.55 -18.76 -14.37
N ILE A 164 -9.57 -19.24 -13.63
CA ILE A 164 -9.18 -20.65 -13.59
C ILE A 164 -9.87 -21.35 -12.43
N THR A 165 -10.61 -22.40 -12.67
CA THR A 165 -11.21 -23.24 -11.61
C THR A 165 -10.21 -24.25 -11.06
N HIS A 166 -10.53 -24.91 -9.94
CA HIS A 166 -9.68 -25.98 -9.39
C HIS A 166 -9.49 -27.15 -10.37
N THR A 167 -10.48 -27.47 -11.22
CA THR A 167 -10.37 -28.54 -12.22
C THR A 167 -9.44 -28.17 -13.38
N GLU A 168 -9.43 -26.89 -13.77
CA GLU A 168 -8.58 -26.37 -14.85
C GLU A 168 -7.11 -26.17 -14.41
N MET A 169 -6.88 -26.00 -13.10
CA MET A 169 -5.55 -25.82 -12.51
C MET A 169 -4.59 -26.99 -12.78
N GLY A 170 -5.11 -28.19 -13.10
CA GLY A 170 -4.29 -29.34 -13.49
C GLY A 170 -3.45 -29.12 -14.76
N SER A 171 -3.83 -28.15 -15.60
CA SER A 171 -3.08 -27.74 -16.80
C SER A 171 -2.08 -26.60 -16.56
N LYS A 172 -2.01 -26.09 -15.33
CA LYS A 172 -1.16 -24.99 -14.89
C LYS A 172 -0.10 -25.49 -13.91
N LYS A 173 0.89 -24.65 -13.62
CA LYS A 173 2.02 -24.92 -12.72
C LYS A 173 1.99 -24.01 -11.50
N ALA A 174 2.76 -24.34 -10.47
CA ALA A 174 2.89 -23.51 -9.28
C ALA A 174 3.43 -22.11 -9.61
N GLU A 175 4.29 -22.01 -10.61
CA GLU A 175 4.83 -20.76 -11.13
C GLU A 175 3.74 -19.83 -11.68
N ASP A 176 2.65 -20.36 -12.24
CA ASP A 176 1.56 -19.53 -12.75
C ASP A 176 0.86 -18.76 -11.61
N ILE A 177 0.74 -19.38 -10.42
CA ILE A 177 0.20 -18.71 -9.22
C ILE A 177 1.17 -17.63 -8.73
N ARG A 178 2.47 -17.96 -8.66
CA ARG A 178 3.51 -17.01 -8.27
C ARG A 178 3.53 -15.78 -9.19
N ASP A 179 3.49 -16.01 -10.50
CA ASP A 179 3.60 -14.97 -11.50
C ASP A 179 2.33 -14.10 -11.51
N TRP A 180 1.16 -14.72 -11.30
CA TRP A 180 -0.07 -13.97 -11.04
C TRP A 180 0.06 -13.09 -9.79
N CYS A 181 0.51 -13.63 -8.65
CA CYS A 181 0.76 -12.86 -7.44
C CYS A 181 1.71 -11.69 -7.70
N ASN A 182 2.78 -11.90 -8.47
CA ASN A 182 3.71 -10.83 -8.83
C ASN A 182 3.03 -9.72 -9.63
N SER A 183 2.19 -10.08 -10.61
CA SER A 183 1.47 -9.11 -11.45
C SER A 183 0.53 -8.22 -10.63
N MET A 184 -0.02 -8.76 -9.55
CA MET A 184 -0.98 -8.08 -8.67
C MET A 184 -0.31 -7.17 -7.63
N ASN A 185 1.02 -7.24 -7.45
CA ASN A 185 1.73 -6.47 -6.43
C ASN A 185 1.50 -4.95 -6.53
N LYS A 186 1.31 -4.43 -7.75
CA LYS A 186 1.09 -3.00 -8.02
C LYS A 186 -0.38 -2.65 -8.25
N ALA A 187 -1.27 -3.64 -8.30
CA ALA A 187 -2.69 -3.39 -8.45
C ALA A 187 -3.20 -2.59 -7.23
N LEU A 188 -4.07 -1.61 -7.50
CA LEU A 188 -4.60 -0.75 -6.44
C LEU A 188 -5.68 -1.48 -5.65
N PHE A 189 -5.56 -1.41 -4.33
CA PHE A 189 -6.60 -1.90 -3.44
C PHE A 189 -7.90 -1.11 -3.63
N VAL A 190 -9.02 -1.83 -3.72
CA VAL A 190 -10.37 -1.25 -3.82
C VAL A 190 -11.10 -1.35 -2.50
N ALA A 191 -11.24 -2.57 -1.96
CA ALA A 191 -11.90 -2.88 -0.69
C ALA A 191 -11.57 -4.31 -0.26
N ASP A 192 -11.81 -4.66 1.01
CA ASP A 192 -11.58 -6.03 1.52
C ASP A 192 -12.50 -7.07 0.87
N THR A 193 -13.62 -6.62 0.31
CA THR A 193 -14.58 -7.44 -0.41
C THR A 193 -14.19 -7.65 -1.88
N ASP A 194 -13.19 -6.96 -2.40
CA ASP A 194 -12.75 -7.09 -3.78
C ASP A 194 -12.11 -8.46 -4.04
N SER A 195 -12.54 -9.10 -5.14
CA SER A 195 -12.06 -10.44 -5.51
C SER A 195 -10.54 -10.50 -5.71
N SER A 196 -9.92 -9.44 -6.22
CA SER A 196 -8.46 -9.39 -6.43
C SER A 196 -7.72 -9.39 -5.11
N TYR A 197 -8.21 -8.61 -4.14
CA TYR A 197 -7.66 -8.59 -2.78
C TYR A 197 -7.86 -9.93 -2.08
N LYS A 198 -9.07 -10.50 -2.10
CA LYS A 198 -9.36 -11.81 -1.48
C LYS A 198 -8.49 -12.91 -2.07
N THR A 199 -8.40 -12.97 -3.41
CA THR A 199 -7.59 -13.96 -4.14
C THR A 199 -6.11 -13.81 -3.80
N PHE A 200 -5.59 -12.58 -3.80
CA PHE A 200 -4.19 -12.34 -3.42
C PHE A 200 -3.91 -12.74 -1.97
N ASN A 201 -4.74 -12.30 -1.04
CA ASN A 201 -4.59 -12.62 0.38
C ASN A 201 -4.72 -14.13 0.65
N LYS A 202 -5.46 -14.86 -0.18
CA LYS A 202 -5.63 -16.31 -0.06
C LYS A 202 -4.46 -17.10 -0.63
N TRP A 203 -3.94 -16.73 -1.80
CA TRP A 203 -3.00 -17.57 -2.56
C TRP A 203 -1.55 -17.09 -2.57
N CYS A 204 -1.32 -15.83 -2.22
CA CYS A 204 0.02 -15.23 -2.18
C CYS A 204 0.58 -15.14 -0.74
N VAL A 205 -0.23 -15.48 0.26
CA VAL A 205 0.14 -15.48 1.68
C VAL A 205 0.17 -16.93 2.16
N SER A 206 1.28 -17.31 2.77
CA SER A 206 1.40 -18.54 3.54
C SER A 206 1.21 -18.27 5.02
N GLY A 207 0.63 -19.24 5.71
CA GLY A 207 0.72 -19.39 7.16
C GLY A 207 0.98 -20.85 7.49
N ASN A 208 1.44 -21.09 8.72
CA ASN A 208 1.52 -22.44 9.27
C ASN A 208 0.16 -23.14 9.19
#